data_AF-A0A7S3X348-F1
#
_entry.id   AF-A0A7S3X348-F1
#
_cell.length_a   1.000
_cell.length_b   1.000
_cell.length_c   1.000
_cell.angle_alpha   90.00
_cell.angle_beta   90.00
_cell.angle_gamma   90.00
#
_symmetry.space_group_name_H-M   'P 1'
#
loop_
_entity.id
_entity.type
_entity.pdbx_description
1 polymer ?
#
loop_
_entity_poly.entity_id
_entity_poly.type
_entity_poly.pdbx_seq_one_letter_code
_entity_poly.pdbx_strand_id
1 'polypeptide(L)'
;YFASLDETGRRVDRYQRPELCRGAVEYIAPGEYMVRPPQPPVFMFVIDVSYTAVVTGMLDTVVGSIKEAIQSKRISGGPRTQIGIITFDTSLHFYNLNANLSQPQMFVVSDLEDVFLPLPDDILVHISESEASILNLLDSLPVIFRDTKVNESCLGSAVKGAFLAMKHIGGKMIVMGACIPSVGELALKSTRDNPRLVGTDREVELLRPVNDGYKDLGAELTRAQISVEMFIAPQAYVDCASIAPLAKITSGDIRIYPNFHISHSGMKLKNELTHVLTRYMGWEAVMRVRVSRGWKITKFYGNTFIRGQDLLVVPNCHSDQTFAVSIDMEENVTPDPVLCIQSALLYTNSDGERRIRVHTWAGLTSQNFNDIVGSIDVQAVTCMMSHIATEHALKTDMTEGRNKLTTQCQQVVQLGNMCPNVEALQFLPLYIMGMLKSPAFRASSDMTVDQRACIWMRLATLSVSQVAAYFYPRMLALHNAPEHCGLPDAEGKVALPDMLNLTSESMTQDGVYLLEDGYQMYMW
;
A
#
# COMPACT_ATOMS: atom_id res chain seq x y z
N TYR A 1 -24.56 6.98 -31.14
CA TYR A 1 -24.31 7.97 -30.05
C TYR A 1 -24.64 9.42 -30.47
N PHE A 2 -25.17 9.68 -31.67
CA PHE A 2 -25.57 11.02 -32.10
C PHE A 2 -26.72 11.59 -31.26
N ALA A 3 -26.71 12.91 -31.01
CA ALA A 3 -27.81 13.66 -30.44
C ALA A 3 -27.76 15.11 -30.97
N SER A 4 -28.94 15.73 -31.12
CA SER A 4 -29.06 17.12 -31.59
C SER A 4 -28.50 18.13 -30.58
N LEU A 5 -28.24 19.35 -31.05
CA LEU A 5 -27.93 20.49 -30.20
C LEU A 5 -29.22 21.27 -29.88
N ASP A 6 -29.25 21.90 -28.72
CA ASP A 6 -30.25 22.90 -28.35
C ASP A 6 -29.94 24.27 -28.99
N GLU A 7 -30.80 25.25 -28.76
CA GLU A 7 -30.69 26.61 -29.29
C GLU A 7 -29.42 27.34 -28.83
N THR A 8 -28.74 26.85 -27.78
CA THR A 8 -27.48 27.41 -27.27
C THR A 8 -26.25 26.64 -27.77
N GLY A 9 -26.42 25.72 -28.72
CA GLY A 9 -25.35 24.89 -29.28
C GLY A 9 -24.87 23.79 -28.34
N ARG A 10 -25.62 23.46 -27.29
CA ARG A 10 -25.28 22.42 -26.32
C ARG A 10 -26.05 21.15 -26.63
N ARG A 11 -25.44 19.99 -26.38
CA ARG A 11 -26.06 18.70 -26.65
C ARG A 11 -27.31 18.49 -25.77
N VAL A 12 -28.44 18.13 -26.37
CA VAL A 12 -29.76 18.07 -25.67
C VAL A 12 -29.83 17.06 -24.52
N ASP A 13 -29.09 15.96 -24.62
CA ASP A 13 -29.08 14.86 -23.64
C ASP A 13 -27.95 14.99 -22.59
N ARG A 14 -27.23 16.13 -22.53
CA ARG A 14 -26.02 16.28 -21.72
C ARG A 14 -26.19 15.98 -20.23
N TYR A 15 -27.39 16.22 -19.68
CA TYR A 15 -27.72 15.97 -18.28
C TYR A 15 -28.35 14.61 -18.03
N GLN A 16 -28.69 13.88 -19.10
CA GLN A 16 -29.28 12.54 -19.02
C GLN A 16 -28.19 11.46 -18.96
N ARG A 17 -26.96 11.80 -19.38
CA ARG A 17 -25.84 10.87 -19.52
C ARG A 17 -24.74 11.18 -18.51
N PRO A 18 -24.45 10.27 -17.56
CA PRO A 18 -23.42 10.49 -16.54
C PRO A 18 -22.08 10.94 -17.12
N GLU A 19 -21.65 10.33 -18.22
CA GLU A 19 -20.39 10.61 -18.92
C GLU A 19 -20.29 12.00 -19.56
N LEU A 20 -21.41 12.73 -19.65
CA LEU A 20 -21.45 14.11 -20.14
C LEU A 20 -21.59 15.14 -19.01
N CYS A 21 -21.91 14.73 -17.79
CA CYS A 21 -22.21 15.65 -16.68
C CYS A 21 -21.57 15.30 -15.33
N ARG A 22 -20.82 14.20 -15.22
CA ARG A 22 -20.14 13.76 -14.01
C ARG A 22 -18.64 13.63 -14.27
N GLY A 23 -17.82 14.10 -13.33
CA GLY A 23 -16.37 13.95 -13.39
C GLY A 23 -15.87 12.54 -13.04
N ALA A 24 -16.73 11.67 -12.49
CA ALA A 24 -16.41 10.28 -12.18
C ALA A 24 -17.51 9.38 -12.74
N VAL A 25 -17.12 8.44 -13.61
CA VAL A 25 -18.04 7.48 -14.26
C VAL A 25 -17.38 6.12 -14.40
N GLU A 26 -18.21 5.10 -14.62
CA GLU A 26 -17.75 3.74 -14.85
C GLU A 26 -18.50 3.12 -16.04
N TYR A 27 -17.77 2.40 -16.89
CA TYR A 27 -18.28 1.71 -18.06
C TYR A 27 -18.07 0.21 -17.92
N ILE A 28 -18.98 -0.56 -18.52
CA ILE A 28 -18.72 -1.96 -18.83
C ILE A 28 -17.79 -1.98 -20.05
N ALA A 29 -16.64 -2.65 -19.91
CA ALA A 29 -15.65 -2.71 -20.96
C ALA A 29 -16.12 -3.67 -22.08
N PRO A 30 -16.08 -3.27 -23.36
CA PRO A 30 -16.37 -4.17 -24.48
C PRO A 30 -15.37 -5.32 -24.60
N GLY A 31 -15.71 -6.32 -25.42
CA GLY A 31 -14.91 -7.54 -25.64
C GLY A 31 -13.45 -7.30 -26.04
N GLU A 32 -13.17 -6.20 -26.75
CA GLU A 32 -11.82 -5.81 -27.17
C GLU A 32 -10.87 -5.47 -26.02
N TYR A 33 -11.39 -5.18 -24.82
CA TYR A 33 -10.60 -4.93 -23.61
C TYR A 33 -10.29 -6.21 -22.81
N MET A 34 -10.57 -7.39 -23.38
CA MET A 34 -10.34 -8.69 -22.78
C MET A 34 -9.47 -9.55 -23.71
N VAL A 35 -8.26 -9.88 -23.26
CA VAL A 35 -7.35 -10.81 -23.97
C VAL A 35 -7.51 -12.26 -23.47
N ARG A 36 -8.14 -12.43 -22.31
CA ARG A 36 -8.48 -13.69 -21.65
C ARG A 36 -9.74 -13.50 -20.81
N PRO A 37 -10.39 -14.59 -20.32
CA PRO A 37 -11.52 -14.47 -19.41
C PRO A 37 -11.17 -13.62 -18.16
N PRO A 38 -12.12 -12.84 -17.63
CA PRO A 38 -11.87 -11.99 -16.46
C PRO A 38 -11.34 -12.78 -15.26
N GLN A 39 -10.15 -12.40 -14.79
CA GLN A 39 -9.47 -12.99 -13.64
C GLN A 39 -10.43 -13.13 -12.44
N PRO A 40 -10.57 -14.32 -11.82
CA PRO A 40 -11.31 -14.46 -10.57
C PRO A 40 -10.49 -13.87 -9.41
N PRO A 41 -11.14 -13.54 -8.28
CA PRO A 41 -10.43 -13.26 -7.03
C PRO A 41 -9.59 -14.47 -6.60
N VAL A 42 -8.29 -14.28 -6.44
CA VAL A 42 -7.35 -15.34 -6.05
C VAL A 42 -6.49 -14.83 -4.89
N PHE A 43 -6.44 -15.60 -3.80
CA PHE A 43 -5.60 -15.34 -2.65
C PHE A 43 -4.62 -16.50 -2.42
N MET A 44 -3.33 -16.24 -2.58
CA MET A 44 -2.28 -17.20 -2.25
C MET A 44 -1.61 -16.80 -0.95
N PHE A 45 -1.80 -17.59 0.10
CA PHE A 45 -1.17 -17.37 1.40
C PHE A 45 0.17 -18.08 1.44
N VAL A 46 1.24 -17.34 1.68
CA VAL A 46 2.62 -17.84 1.80
C VAL A 46 3.06 -17.57 3.23
N ILE A 47 3.01 -18.59 4.09
CA ILE A 47 3.05 -18.42 5.56
C ILE A 47 4.34 -18.99 6.14
N ASP A 48 5.13 -18.14 6.79
CA ASP A 48 6.30 -18.54 7.57
C ASP A 48 5.87 -19.41 8.77
N VAL A 49 6.50 -20.58 8.92
CA VAL A 49 6.30 -21.54 10.02
C VAL A 49 7.59 -21.79 10.81
N SER A 50 8.53 -20.86 10.73
CA SER A 50 9.74 -20.84 11.57
C SER A 50 9.42 -20.72 13.06
N TYR A 51 10.42 -21.00 13.89
CA TYR A 51 10.37 -20.88 15.34
C TYR A 51 9.84 -19.51 15.80
N THR A 52 10.30 -18.41 15.19
CA THR A 52 9.83 -17.06 15.53
C THR A 52 8.34 -16.88 15.21
N ALA A 53 7.88 -17.36 14.05
CA ALA A 53 6.49 -17.28 13.64
C ALA A 53 5.55 -18.02 14.62
N VAL A 54 5.98 -19.19 15.10
CA VAL A 54 5.22 -20.03 16.04
C VAL A 54 5.24 -19.44 17.45
N VAL A 55 6.43 -19.16 18.01
CA VAL A 55 6.56 -18.75 19.42
C VAL A 55 5.94 -17.39 19.70
N THR A 56 5.97 -16.47 18.73
CA THR A 56 5.36 -15.14 18.90
C THR A 56 3.83 -15.15 18.75
N GLY A 57 3.25 -16.27 18.30
CA GLY A 57 1.83 -16.41 17.99
C GLY A 57 1.42 -15.76 16.65
N MET A 58 2.37 -15.46 15.75
CA MET A 58 2.05 -14.94 14.42
C MET A 58 1.27 -15.98 13.61
N LEU A 59 1.73 -17.24 13.62
CA LEU A 59 1.07 -18.33 12.90
C LEU A 59 -0.39 -18.47 13.34
N ASP A 60 -0.66 -18.57 14.64
CA ASP A 60 -2.01 -18.67 15.22
C ASP A 60 -2.90 -17.48 14.82
N THR A 61 -2.36 -16.26 14.91
CA THR A 61 -3.09 -15.04 14.55
C THR A 61 -3.48 -15.05 13.07
N VAL A 62 -2.56 -15.43 12.19
CA VAL A 62 -2.77 -15.50 10.74
C VAL A 62 -3.82 -16.55 10.39
N VAL A 63 -3.64 -17.80 10.83
CA VAL A 63 -4.57 -18.89 10.45
C VAL A 63 -5.97 -18.65 11.02
N GLY A 64 -6.06 -18.13 12.25
CA GLY A 64 -7.33 -17.75 12.87
C GLY A 64 -8.04 -16.63 12.12
N SER A 65 -7.30 -15.63 11.63
CA SER A 65 -7.87 -14.53 10.84
C SER A 65 -8.38 -14.99 9.47
N ILE A 66 -7.62 -15.85 8.78
CA ILE A 66 -8.04 -16.41 7.49
C ILE A 66 -9.30 -17.27 7.68
N LYS A 67 -9.30 -18.14 8.69
CA LYS A 67 -10.45 -18.97 9.05
C LYS A 67 -11.70 -18.12 9.32
N GLU A 68 -11.59 -17.08 10.14
CA GLU A 68 -12.72 -16.19 10.43
C GLU A 68 -13.23 -15.47 9.16
N ALA A 69 -12.34 -15.02 8.28
CA ALA A 69 -12.71 -14.36 7.05
C ALA A 69 -13.49 -15.31 6.11
N ILE A 70 -13.05 -16.56 5.98
CA ILE A 70 -13.75 -17.60 5.19
C ILE A 70 -15.12 -17.89 5.79
N GLN A 71 -15.18 -18.24 7.09
CA GLN A 71 -16.42 -18.67 7.76
C GLN A 71 -17.48 -17.57 7.80
N SER A 72 -17.04 -16.32 7.94
CA SER A 72 -17.96 -15.16 7.92
C SER A 72 -18.42 -14.77 6.52
N LYS A 73 -17.93 -15.45 5.47
CA LYS A 73 -18.27 -15.20 4.05
C LYS A 73 -18.03 -13.75 3.63
N ARG A 74 -17.08 -13.08 4.27
CA ARG A 74 -16.72 -11.67 4.01
C ARG A 74 -15.60 -11.52 2.98
N ILE A 75 -14.97 -12.63 2.54
CA ILE A 75 -13.93 -12.59 1.53
C ILE A 75 -14.51 -12.14 0.18
N SER A 76 -13.82 -11.19 -0.45
CA SER A 76 -14.19 -10.65 -1.76
C SER A 76 -14.26 -11.73 -2.83
N GLY A 77 -15.33 -11.73 -3.64
CA GLY A 77 -15.53 -12.65 -4.78
C GLY A 77 -16.51 -13.79 -4.59
N GLY A 78 -16.93 -14.06 -3.35
CA GLY A 78 -17.91 -15.11 -3.04
C GLY A 78 -17.51 -16.46 -3.65
N PRO A 79 -18.38 -17.13 -4.45
CA PRO A 79 -18.10 -18.47 -4.97
C PRO A 79 -16.99 -18.51 -6.03
N ARG A 80 -16.65 -17.37 -6.66
CA ARG A 80 -15.56 -17.32 -7.67
C ARG A 80 -14.18 -17.33 -7.03
N THR A 81 -14.09 -17.07 -5.73
CA THR A 81 -12.82 -16.91 -5.04
C THR A 81 -12.05 -18.22 -4.96
N GLN A 82 -10.80 -18.18 -5.40
CA GLN A 82 -9.84 -19.27 -5.21
C GLN A 82 -8.85 -18.92 -4.10
N ILE A 83 -8.42 -19.95 -3.39
CA ILE A 83 -7.43 -19.86 -2.33
C ILE A 83 -6.35 -20.93 -2.50
N GLY A 84 -5.12 -20.56 -2.17
CA GLY A 84 -4.02 -21.49 -2.01
C GLY A 84 -3.26 -21.18 -0.74
N ILE A 85 -2.66 -22.20 -0.15
CA ILE A 85 -1.82 -22.08 1.05
C ILE A 85 -0.49 -22.77 0.74
N ILE A 86 0.60 -22.08 1.00
CA ILE A 86 1.96 -22.60 1.04
C ILE A 86 2.54 -22.17 2.38
N THR A 87 3.15 -23.08 3.11
CA THR A 87 3.92 -22.71 4.30
C THR A 87 5.41 -22.90 4.04
N PHE A 88 6.28 -22.15 4.71
CA PHE A 88 7.71 -22.22 4.46
C PHE A 88 8.55 -22.01 5.72
N ASP A 89 9.72 -22.64 5.74
CA ASP A 89 10.79 -22.43 6.71
C ASP A 89 12.15 -22.51 5.98
N THR A 90 12.94 -23.56 6.19
CA THR A 90 14.05 -23.98 5.31
C THR A 90 13.61 -24.82 4.12
N SER A 91 12.32 -25.14 4.01
CA SER A 91 11.71 -25.88 2.89
C SER A 91 10.34 -25.30 2.54
N LEU A 92 9.85 -25.61 1.35
CA LEU A 92 8.49 -25.25 0.92
C LEU A 92 7.54 -26.40 1.21
N HIS A 93 6.36 -26.07 1.72
CA HIS A 93 5.29 -27.03 2.00
C HIS A 93 4.06 -26.64 1.17
N PHE A 94 3.80 -27.41 0.12
CA PHE A 94 2.60 -27.28 -0.71
C PHE A 94 1.49 -28.18 -0.17
N TYR A 95 0.24 -27.75 -0.33
CA TYR A 95 -0.91 -28.51 0.17
C TYR A 95 -1.88 -28.83 -0.96
N ASN A 96 -2.26 -30.11 -1.10
CA ASN A 96 -3.37 -30.51 -1.93
C ASN A 96 -4.67 -30.30 -1.16
N LEU A 97 -5.51 -29.39 -1.66
CA LEU A 97 -6.77 -28.98 -1.04
C LEU A 97 -7.99 -29.52 -1.78
N ASN A 98 -7.83 -30.55 -2.61
CA ASN A 98 -8.93 -31.19 -3.33
C ASN A 98 -10.03 -31.67 -2.36
N ALA A 99 -11.28 -31.27 -2.63
CA ALA A 99 -12.44 -31.55 -1.79
C ALA A 99 -12.79 -33.04 -1.67
N ASN A 100 -12.29 -33.89 -2.56
CA ASN A 100 -12.52 -35.34 -2.52
C ASN A 100 -11.58 -36.08 -1.57
N LEU A 101 -10.56 -35.40 -1.03
CA LEU A 101 -9.65 -35.98 -0.05
C LEU A 101 -10.29 -35.98 1.34
N SER A 102 -10.06 -37.06 2.11
CA SER A 102 -10.49 -37.12 3.51
C SER A 102 -9.74 -36.14 4.41
N GLN A 103 -8.50 -35.82 4.04
CA GLN A 103 -7.65 -34.84 4.72
C GLN A 103 -6.68 -34.18 3.71
N PRO A 104 -6.27 -32.92 3.95
CA PRO A 104 -5.24 -32.26 3.15
C PRO A 104 -3.93 -33.07 3.12
N GLN A 105 -3.26 -33.09 1.97
CA GLN A 105 -1.93 -33.73 1.82
C GLN A 105 -0.85 -32.66 1.71
N MET A 106 0.24 -32.83 2.45
CA MET A 106 1.41 -31.93 2.42
C MET A 106 2.52 -32.52 1.54
N PHE A 107 3.08 -31.71 0.65
CA PHE A 107 4.22 -32.04 -0.21
C PHE A 107 5.38 -31.11 0.13
N VAL A 108 6.50 -31.69 0.56
CA VAL A 108 7.69 -30.95 0.98
C VAL A 108 8.67 -30.84 -0.17
N VAL A 109 9.06 -29.62 -0.53
CA VAL A 109 10.12 -29.32 -1.50
C VAL A 109 11.27 -28.69 -0.75
N SER A 110 12.31 -29.48 -0.49
CA SER A 110 13.53 -29.05 0.21
C SER A 110 14.63 -28.56 -0.72
N ASP A 111 14.54 -28.86 -2.02
CA ASP A 111 15.45 -28.31 -3.03
C ASP A 111 15.02 -26.86 -3.36
N LEU A 112 15.82 -25.90 -2.90
CA LEU A 112 15.57 -24.47 -3.06
C LEU A 112 16.31 -23.87 -4.26
N GLU A 113 17.19 -24.63 -4.92
CA GLU A 113 17.93 -24.18 -6.09
C GLU A 113 17.09 -24.33 -7.37
N ASP A 114 16.33 -25.43 -7.48
CA ASP A 114 15.40 -25.69 -8.58
C ASP A 114 13.97 -25.88 -8.06
N VAL A 115 13.34 -24.78 -7.62
CA VAL A 115 11.98 -24.80 -7.10
C VAL A 115 10.99 -25.21 -8.20
N PHE A 116 10.24 -26.29 -7.97
CA PHE A 116 9.19 -26.80 -8.86
C PHE A 116 7.84 -26.95 -8.13
N LEU A 117 6.76 -27.12 -8.89
CA LEU A 117 5.44 -27.44 -8.32
C LEU A 117 5.31 -28.97 -8.17
N PRO A 118 5.12 -29.50 -6.96
CA PRO A 118 4.94 -30.94 -6.74
C PRO A 118 3.57 -31.45 -7.23
N LEU A 119 2.64 -30.54 -7.49
CA LEU A 119 1.29 -30.81 -7.98
C LEU A 119 1.02 -29.95 -9.23
N PRO A 120 0.48 -30.53 -10.32
CA PRO A 120 0.10 -29.76 -11.51
C PRO A 120 -1.15 -28.90 -11.28
N ASP A 121 -2.10 -29.41 -10.48
CA ASP A 121 -3.40 -28.82 -10.18
C ASP A 121 -3.67 -28.84 -8.65
N ASP A 122 -4.81 -28.31 -8.20
CA ASP A 122 -5.31 -28.35 -6.80
C ASP A 122 -4.46 -27.65 -5.71
N ILE A 123 -3.47 -26.85 -6.10
CA ILE A 123 -2.80 -25.88 -5.19
C ILE A 123 -3.70 -24.66 -4.96
N LEU A 124 -4.39 -24.21 -6.01
CA LEU A 124 -5.41 -23.17 -5.96
C LEU A 124 -6.77 -23.85 -6.13
N VAL A 125 -7.64 -23.73 -5.13
CA VAL A 125 -8.97 -24.35 -5.12
C VAL A 125 -10.07 -23.32 -4.88
N HIS A 126 -11.27 -23.58 -5.38
CA HIS A 126 -12.44 -22.76 -5.10
C HIS A 126 -12.85 -22.90 -3.64
N ILE A 127 -13.04 -21.77 -2.93
CA ILE A 127 -13.47 -21.80 -1.53
C ILE A 127 -14.82 -22.52 -1.40
N SER A 128 -15.75 -22.31 -2.33
CA SER A 128 -17.08 -22.93 -2.30
C SER A 128 -17.06 -24.46 -2.38
N GLU A 129 -15.99 -25.05 -2.91
CA GLU A 129 -15.85 -26.50 -3.09
C GLU A 129 -15.01 -27.13 -1.98
N SER A 130 -13.93 -26.44 -1.59
CA SER A 130 -12.92 -26.98 -0.67
C SER A 130 -12.96 -26.37 0.73
N GLU A 131 -14.02 -25.64 1.12
CA GLU A 131 -14.10 -24.92 2.41
C GLU A 131 -13.69 -25.80 3.60
N ALA A 132 -14.28 -26.99 3.71
CA ALA A 132 -13.96 -27.93 4.81
C ALA A 132 -12.49 -28.35 4.82
N SER A 133 -11.91 -28.65 3.64
CA SER A 133 -10.49 -29.04 3.51
C SER A 133 -9.56 -27.90 3.91
N ILE A 134 -9.86 -26.67 3.48
CA ILE A 134 -9.12 -25.46 3.83
C ILE A 134 -9.16 -25.20 5.35
N LEU A 135 -10.35 -25.26 5.95
CA LEU A 135 -10.53 -25.04 7.39
C LEU A 135 -9.81 -26.11 8.21
N ASN A 136 -9.88 -27.37 7.80
CA ASN A 136 -9.14 -28.47 8.44
C ASN A 136 -7.63 -28.25 8.37
N LEU A 137 -7.10 -27.78 7.23
CA LEU A 137 -5.68 -27.43 7.12
C LEU A 137 -5.33 -26.31 8.10
N LEU A 138 -6.07 -25.20 8.09
CA LEU A 138 -5.80 -24.03 8.96
C LEU A 138 -5.80 -24.40 10.45
N ASP A 139 -6.70 -25.28 10.88
CA ASP A 139 -6.73 -25.80 12.25
C ASP A 139 -5.54 -26.71 12.59
N SER A 140 -5.01 -27.44 11.60
CA SER A 140 -3.88 -28.35 11.79
C SER A 140 -2.53 -27.64 11.80
N LEU A 141 -2.36 -26.50 11.11
CA LEU A 141 -1.06 -25.83 10.94
C LEU A 141 -0.36 -25.49 12.27
N PRO A 142 -1.01 -24.85 13.27
CA PRO A 142 -0.36 -24.58 14.56
C PRO A 142 0.06 -25.85 15.30
N VAL A 143 -0.67 -26.96 15.12
CA VAL A 143 -0.36 -28.25 15.75
C VAL A 143 0.84 -28.92 15.06
N ILE A 144 0.87 -28.92 13.72
CA ILE A 144 1.93 -29.51 12.92
C ILE A 144 3.29 -28.87 13.23
N PHE A 145 3.33 -27.54 13.33
CA PHE A 145 4.57 -26.79 13.51
C PHE A 145 4.88 -26.39 14.97
N ARG A 146 4.07 -26.84 15.93
CA ARG A 146 4.16 -26.46 17.36
C ARG A 146 5.56 -26.52 17.95
N ASP A 147 6.28 -27.60 17.63
CA ASP A 147 7.58 -27.91 18.22
C ASP A 147 8.76 -27.57 17.28
N THR A 148 8.52 -26.82 16.20
CA THR A 148 9.57 -26.38 15.27
C THR A 148 10.74 -25.72 16.01
N LYS A 149 11.96 -25.92 15.50
CA LYS A 149 13.20 -25.29 15.98
C LYS A 149 13.95 -24.56 14.87
N VAL A 150 13.33 -24.43 13.69
CA VAL A 150 13.94 -23.82 12.52
C VAL A 150 13.90 -22.31 12.67
N ASN A 151 15.07 -21.65 12.69
CA ASN A 151 15.17 -20.20 12.83
C ASN A 151 15.48 -19.48 11.51
N GLU A 152 15.61 -20.25 10.44
CA GLU A 152 15.95 -19.78 9.10
C GLU A 152 14.70 -19.71 8.23
N SER A 153 14.75 -18.92 7.16
CA SER A 153 13.60 -18.64 6.30
C SER A 153 14.01 -18.59 4.83
N CYS A 154 13.27 -19.30 3.98
CA CYS A 154 13.43 -19.35 2.53
C CYS A 154 12.41 -18.47 1.77
N LEU A 155 12.03 -17.32 2.34
CA LEU A 155 10.98 -16.44 1.80
C LEU A 155 11.11 -16.17 0.29
N GLY A 156 12.33 -15.91 -0.21
CA GLY A 156 12.55 -15.68 -1.64
C GLY A 156 12.14 -16.89 -2.51
N SER A 157 12.60 -18.08 -2.14
CA SER A 157 12.16 -19.35 -2.77
C SER A 157 10.66 -19.58 -2.60
N ALA A 158 10.06 -19.20 -1.46
CA ALA A 158 8.63 -19.36 -1.22
C ALA A 158 7.76 -18.48 -2.12
N VAL A 159 8.17 -17.22 -2.32
CA VAL A 159 7.53 -16.30 -3.29
C VAL A 159 7.64 -16.85 -4.72
N LYS A 160 8.80 -17.44 -5.08
CA LYS A 160 8.97 -18.09 -6.39
C LYS A 160 8.11 -19.34 -6.55
N GLY A 161 8.01 -20.20 -5.54
CA GLY A 161 7.12 -21.36 -5.54
C GLY A 161 5.65 -20.96 -5.70
N ALA A 162 5.23 -19.92 -4.97
CA ALA A 162 3.90 -19.34 -5.09
C ALA A 162 3.67 -18.73 -6.48
N PHE A 163 4.67 -18.04 -7.05
CA PHE A 163 4.60 -17.53 -8.42
C PHE A 163 4.31 -18.65 -9.43
N LEU A 164 5.00 -19.79 -9.34
CA LEU A 164 4.77 -20.91 -10.25
C LEU A 164 3.32 -21.38 -10.23
N ALA A 165 2.70 -21.45 -9.04
CA ALA A 165 1.30 -21.85 -8.88
C ALA A 165 0.32 -20.79 -9.41
N MET A 166 0.69 -19.51 -9.34
CA MET A 166 -0.20 -18.40 -9.69
C MET A 166 -0.04 -17.88 -11.13
N LYS A 167 1.11 -18.09 -11.80
CA LYS A 167 1.50 -17.34 -13.02
C LYS A 167 0.50 -17.39 -14.18
N HIS A 168 -0.32 -18.43 -14.24
CA HIS A 168 -1.33 -18.61 -15.29
C HIS A 168 -2.64 -17.85 -15.02
N ILE A 169 -2.94 -17.57 -13.75
CA ILE A 169 -4.19 -16.93 -13.32
C ILE A 169 -3.92 -15.49 -12.88
N GLY A 170 -2.88 -15.27 -12.08
CA GLY A 170 -2.59 -14.05 -11.35
C GLY A 170 -3.37 -13.95 -10.03
N GLY A 171 -3.39 -12.79 -9.38
CA GLY A 171 -4.14 -12.58 -8.14
C GLY A 171 -3.36 -11.82 -7.07
N LYS A 172 -3.70 -12.05 -5.81
CA LYS A 172 -3.01 -11.46 -4.66
C LYS A 172 -2.26 -12.54 -3.88
N MET A 173 -0.95 -12.38 -3.79
CA MET A 173 -0.09 -13.15 -2.90
C MET A 173 0.00 -12.41 -1.56
N ILE A 174 -0.24 -13.11 -0.46
CA ILE A 174 -0.17 -12.58 0.89
C ILE A 174 0.95 -13.34 1.62
N VAL A 175 2.08 -12.67 1.81
CA VAL A 175 3.28 -13.24 2.41
C VAL A 175 3.33 -12.86 3.89
N MET A 176 3.42 -13.86 4.75
CA MET A 176 3.62 -13.70 6.19
C MET A 176 5.06 -14.11 6.51
N GLY A 177 5.83 -13.24 7.13
CA GLY A 177 7.23 -13.50 7.46
C GLY A 177 7.56 -13.07 8.89
N ALA A 178 8.38 -13.85 9.59
CA ALA A 178 8.85 -13.51 10.94
C ALA A 178 10.39 -13.40 11.04
N CYS A 179 11.11 -13.99 10.08
CA CYS A 179 12.57 -14.03 10.06
C CYS A 179 13.15 -13.36 8.81
N ILE A 180 14.43 -12.98 8.89
CA ILE A 180 15.19 -12.58 7.70
C ILE A 180 15.23 -13.76 6.72
N PRO A 181 15.01 -13.55 5.41
CA PRO A 181 15.17 -14.59 4.40
C PRO A 181 16.63 -15.03 4.33
N SER A 182 17.06 -16.06 5.05
CA SER A 182 18.47 -16.42 5.24
C SER A 182 18.96 -17.55 4.35
N VAL A 183 18.06 -18.31 3.73
CA VAL A 183 18.39 -19.50 2.93
C VAL A 183 17.62 -19.52 1.61
N GLY A 184 18.11 -20.30 0.65
CA GLY A 184 17.49 -20.43 -0.68
C GLY A 184 17.75 -19.25 -1.61
N GLU A 185 16.88 -19.10 -2.59
CA GLU A 185 16.97 -18.05 -3.60
C GLU A 185 16.68 -16.68 -3.00
N LEU A 186 17.45 -15.67 -3.41
CA LEU A 186 17.39 -14.31 -2.86
C LEU A 186 17.64 -14.24 -1.34
N ALA A 187 18.43 -15.17 -0.80
CA ALA A 187 18.88 -15.13 0.59
C ALA A 187 19.65 -13.85 0.92
N LEU A 188 19.37 -13.32 2.10
CA LEU A 188 19.92 -12.12 2.70
C LEU A 188 20.77 -12.49 3.92
N LYS A 189 21.68 -11.59 4.30
CA LYS A 189 22.60 -11.81 5.42
C LYS A 189 22.33 -10.82 6.53
N SER A 190 22.14 -11.33 7.75
CA SER A 190 21.96 -10.51 8.95
C SER A 190 23.15 -9.59 9.24
N THR A 191 24.35 -9.95 8.76
CA THR A 191 25.58 -9.13 8.87
C THR A 191 25.49 -7.77 8.18
N ARG A 192 24.45 -7.54 7.37
CA ARG A 192 24.17 -6.23 6.78
C ARG A 192 23.66 -5.22 7.81
N ASP A 193 23.03 -5.68 8.89
CA ASP A 193 22.61 -4.79 9.98
C ASP A 193 23.85 -4.13 10.59
N ASN A 194 23.93 -2.82 10.47
CA ASN A 194 25.06 -2.05 10.95
C ASN A 194 24.58 -0.80 11.69
N PRO A 195 24.38 -0.92 13.02
CA PRO A 195 23.93 0.20 13.86
C PRO A 195 24.81 1.45 13.79
N ARG A 196 26.09 1.32 13.38
CA ARG A 196 27.02 2.46 13.25
C ARG A 196 26.69 3.38 12.07
N LEU A 197 25.93 2.89 11.07
CA LEU A 197 25.53 3.70 9.92
C LEU A 197 24.23 4.46 10.17
N VAL A 198 23.42 4.03 11.15
CA VAL A 198 22.12 4.65 11.45
C VAL A 198 22.32 6.09 11.92
N GLY A 199 21.57 7.03 11.34
CA GLY A 199 21.71 8.46 11.63
C GLY A 199 22.90 9.14 10.95
N THR A 200 23.65 8.45 10.10
CA THR A 200 24.73 9.01 9.28
C THR A 200 24.30 9.14 7.82
N ASP A 201 25.06 9.88 7.00
CA ASP A 201 24.81 9.97 5.54
C ASP A 201 24.82 8.60 4.84
N ARG A 202 25.54 7.63 5.43
CA ARG A 202 25.63 6.26 4.93
C ARG A 202 24.47 5.36 5.35
N GLU A 203 23.52 5.83 6.15
CA GLU A 203 22.30 5.07 6.50
C GLU A 203 21.54 4.62 5.23
N VAL A 204 21.58 5.42 4.17
CA VAL A 204 20.95 5.12 2.88
C VAL A 204 21.44 3.81 2.26
N GLU A 205 22.66 3.36 2.57
CA GLU A 205 23.18 2.06 2.14
C GLU A 205 22.37 0.89 2.71
N LEU A 206 21.77 1.08 3.89
CA LEU A 206 20.89 0.12 4.56
C LEU A 206 19.42 0.24 4.09
N LEU A 207 19.03 1.42 3.56
CA LEU A 207 17.67 1.69 3.04
C LEU A 207 17.48 1.30 1.56
N ARG A 208 18.56 0.95 0.85
CA ARG A 208 18.51 0.40 -0.51
C ARG A 208 18.45 -1.13 -0.47
N PRO A 209 17.87 -1.80 -1.48
CA PRO A 209 18.00 -3.25 -1.61
C PRO A 209 19.48 -3.67 -1.78
N VAL A 210 19.84 -4.87 -1.30
CA VAL A 210 21.19 -5.45 -1.50
C VAL A 210 21.54 -5.60 -2.98
N ASN A 211 20.56 -6.01 -3.79
CA ASN A 211 20.67 -6.17 -5.23
C ASN A 211 19.27 -6.07 -5.87
N ASP A 212 19.20 -6.18 -7.20
CA ASP A 212 17.93 -6.08 -7.94
C ASP A 212 17.09 -7.39 -7.94
N GLY A 213 17.53 -8.48 -7.32
CA GLY A 213 16.87 -9.79 -7.46
C GLY A 213 15.39 -9.83 -7.03
N TYR A 214 15.03 -9.20 -5.90
CA TYR A 214 13.61 -9.08 -5.49
C TYR A 214 12.80 -8.16 -6.41
N LYS A 215 13.44 -7.16 -7.02
CA LYS A 215 12.82 -6.28 -8.01
C LYS A 215 12.60 -6.99 -9.34
N ASP A 216 13.52 -7.86 -9.75
CA ASP A 216 13.37 -8.68 -10.96
C ASP A 216 12.23 -9.70 -10.77
N LEU A 217 12.19 -10.39 -9.62
CA LEU A 217 11.10 -11.28 -9.25
C LEU A 217 9.75 -10.56 -9.20
N GLY A 218 9.67 -9.37 -8.60
CA GLY A 218 8.42 -8.60 -8.61
C GLY A 218 8.01 -8.11 -10.01
N ALA A 219 8.96 -7.90 -10.93
CA ALA A 219 8.64 -7.59 -12.31
C ALA A 219 8.03 -8.80 -13.04
N GLU A 220 8.48 -10.02 -12.73
CA GLU A 220 7.85 -11.27 -13.19
C GLU A 220 6.43 -11.43 -12.65
N LEU A 221 6.24 -11.25 -11.35
CA LEU A 221 4.92 -11.26 -10.69
C LEU A 221 3.96 -10.27 -11.34
N THR A 222 4.43 -9.04 -11.57
CA THR A 222 3.63 -7.99 -12.21
C THR A 222 3.23 -8.36 -13.65
N ARG A 223 4.12 -8.99 -14.42
CA ARG A 223 3.79 -9.46 -15.77
C ARG A 223 2.67 -10.51 -15.75
N ALA A 224 2.67 -11.37 -14.73
CA ALA A 224 1.63 -12.36 -14.47
C ALA A 224 0.38 -11.83 -13.73
N GLN A 225 0.26 -10.51 -13.53
CA GLN A 225 -0.88 -9.90 -12.83
C GLN A 225 -1.01 -10.41 -11.39
N ILE A 226 0.12 -10.52 -10.70
CA ILE A 226 0.19 -10.87 -9.27
C ILE A 226 0.63 -9.65 -8.46
N SER A 227 -0.14 -9.31 -7.42
CA SER A 227 0.24 -8.34 -6.38
C SER A 227 0.79 -9.05 -5.15
N VAL A 228 1.75 -8.45 -4.43
CA VAL A 228 2.31 -9.00 -3.19
C VAL A 228 2.00 -8.10 -2.01
N GLU A 229 1.19 -8.59 -1.08
CA GLU A 229 0.96 -7.98 0.24
C GLU A 229 1.87 -8.67 1.27
N MET A 230 2.61 -7.92 2.08
CA MET A 230 3.51 -8.49 3.08
C MET A 230 3.12 -8.07 4.50
N PHE A 231 3.03 -9.06 5.39
CA PHE A 231 2.90 -8.86 6.84
C PHE A 231 4.13 -9.47 7.50
N ILE A 232 5.03 -8.60 7.95
CA ILE A 232 6.31 -8.99 8.51
C ILE A 232 6.27 -8.74 10.01
N ALA A 233 6.37 -9.79 10.82
CA ALA A 233 6.19 -9.73 12.27
C ALA A 233 7.47 -10.18 13.00
N PRO A 234 8.57 -9.41 12.91
CA PRO A 234 9.87 -9.89 13.33
C PRO A 234 10.16 -9.64 14.80
N GLN A 235 11.11 -10.42 15.33
CA GLN A 235 11.77 -10.19 16.63
C GLN A 235 13.18 -9.59 16.49
N ALA A 236 13.70 -9.48 15.26
CA ALA A 236 15.04 -8.99 14.95
C ALA A 236 15.05 -8.32 13.56
N TYR A 237 16.22 -7.86 13.13
CA TYR A 237 16.43 -7.31 11.79
C TYR A 237 16.04 -8.30 10.68
N VAL A 238 15.30 -7.82 9.68
CA VAL A 238 14.79 -8.63 8.54
C VAL A 238 15.18 -8.11 7.17
N ASP A 239 15.86 -6.96 7.11
CA ASP A 239 16.22 -6.33 5.84
C ASP A 239 14.97 -6.02 4.98
N CYS A 240 14.07 -5.24 5.57
CA CYS A 240 12.85 -4.77 4.94
C CYS A 240 13.13 -4.05 3.61
N ALA A 241 14.24 -3.32 3.53
CA ALA A 241 14.64 -2.59 2.33
C ALA A 241 14.85 -3.52 1.12
N SER A 242 15.40 -4.71 1.33
CA SER A 242 15.68 -5.66 0.24
C SER A 242 14.44 -6.41 -0.24
N ILE A 243 13.49 -6.72 0.64
CA ILE A 243 12.24 -7.41 0.26
C ILE A 243 11.14 -6.46 -0.21
N ALA A 244 11.16 -5.19 0.21
CA ALA A 244 10.18 -4.16 -0.14
C ALA A 244 9.86 -4.02 -1.65
N PRO A 245 10.82 -4.21 -2.59
CA PRO A 245 10.54 -4.18 -4.01
C PRO A 245 9.40 -5.12 -4.44
N LEU A 246 9.24 -6.29 -3.80
CA LEU A 246 8.14 -7.23 -4.10
C LEU A 246 6.77 -6.56 -3.99
N ALA A 247 6.51 -5.85 -2.90
CA ALA A 247 5.27 -5.11 -2.69
C ALA A 247 5.23 -3.85 -3.57
N LYS A 248 6.33 -3.10 -3.61
CA LYS A 248 6.41 -1.80 -4.29
C LYS A 248 5.99 -1.87 -5.75
N ILE A 249 6.58 -2.79 -6.52
CA ILE A 249 6.38 -2.80 -7.97
C ILE A 249 5.13 -3.58 -8.38
N THR A 250 4.66 -4.49 -7.53
CA THR A 250 3.44 -5.27 -7.77
C THR A 250 2.17 -4.56 -7.25
N SER A 251 2.27 -3.27 -6.89
CA SER A 251 1.20 -2.46 -6.30
C SER A 251 0.63 -2.97 -4.97
N GLY A 252 1.39 -3.78 -4.25
CA GLY A 252 1.02 -4.21 -2.91
C GLY A 252 1.49 -3.25 -1.82
N ASP A 253 1.58 -3.77 -0.60
CA ASP A 253 1.99 -3.02 0.59
C ASP A 253 2.81 -3.91 1.53
N ILE A 254 3.59 -3.29 2.42
CA ILE A 254 4.38 -3.97 3.45
C ILE A 254 4.06 -3.40 4.83
N ARG A 255 3.59 -4.27 5.72
CA ARG A 255 3.32 -3.96 7.13
C ARG A 255 4.36 -4.65 7.98
N ILE A 256 5.09 -3.86 8.77
CA ILE A 256 5.99 -4.41 9.79
C ILE A 256 5.37 -4.28 11.19
N TYR A 257 5.52 -5.31 11.99
CA TYR A 257 5.14 -5.36 13.39
C TYR A 257 6.39 -5.64 14.24
N PRO A 258 7.21 -4.62 14.54
CA PRO A 258 8.46 -4.81 15.27
C PRO A 258 8.22 -5.43 16.64
N ASN A 259 9.07 -6.37 17.05
CA ASN A 259 8.95 -7.12 18.30
C ASN A 259 7.57 -7.75 18.46
N PHE A 260 7.05 -8.37 17.40
CA PHE A 260 5.69 -8.89 17.39
C PHE A 260 5.46 -9.93 18.48
N HIS A 261 4.41 -9.73 19.27
CA HIS A 261 3.87 -10.75 20.14
C HIS A 261 2.34 -10.66 20.10
N ILE A 262 1.67 -11.80 20.12
CA ILE A 262 0.21 -11.89 20.00
C ILE A 262 -0.54 -11.02 21.02
N SER A 263 -0.02 -10.90 22.25
CA SER A 263 -0.63 -10.09 23.31
C SER A 263 -0.63 -8.59 23.06
N HIS A 264 0.27 -8.08 22.20
CA HIS A 264 0.43 -6.64 21.96
C HIS A 264 -0.05 -6.26 20.56
N SER A 265 0.42 -6.98 19.55
CA SER A 265 0.22 -6.63 18.14
C SER A 265 -0.70 -7.59 17.40
N GLY A 266 -1.16 -8.68 18.04
CA GLY A 266 -2.02 -9.69 17.43
C GLY A 266 -3.33 -9.12 16.90
N MET A 267 -3.99 -8.25 17.68
CA MET A 267 -5.24 -7.59 17.24
C MET A 267 -4.99 -6.68 16.03
N LYS A 268 -3.88 -5.95 16.01
CA LYS A 268 -3.52 -5.08 14.88
C LYS A 268 -3.31 -5.91 13.60
N LEU A 269 -2.52 -6.98 13.69
CA LEU A 269 -2.27 -7.89 12.56
C LEU A 269 -3.58 -8.51 12.06
N LYS A 270 -4.41 -9.03 12.96
CA LYS A 270 -5.72 -9.58 12.64
C LYS A 270 -6.61 -8.58 11.90
N ASN A 271 -6.73 -7.36 12.41
CA ASN A 271 -7.59 -6.34 11.83
C ASN A 271 -7.08 -5.89 10.44
N GLU A 272 -5.78 -5.66 10.30
CA GLU A 272 -5.19 -5.26 9.02
C GLU A 272 -5.28 -6.38 7.97
N LEU A 273 -5.07 -7.65 8.36
CA LEU A 273 -5.26 -8.79 7.47
C LEU A 273 -6.73 -8.96 7.07
N THR A 274 -7.65 -8.87 8.04
CA THR A 274 -9.10 -8.95 7.77
C THR A 274 -9.53 -7.86 6.80
N HIS A 275 -9.03 -6.62 6.97
CA HIS A 275 -9.29 -5.53 6.03
C HIS A 275 -8.82 -5.87 4.61
N VAL A 276 -7.60 -6.39 4.45
CA VAL A 276 -7.08 -6.80 3.12
C VAL A 276 -7.95 -7.88 2.46
N LEU A 277 -8.46 -8.85 3.23
CA LEU A 277 -9.26 -9.95 2.71
C LEU A 277 -10.71 -9.56 2.37
N THR A 278 -11.24 -8.53 3.01
CA THR A 278 -12.67 -8.17 2.95
C THR A 278 -12.94 -6.86 2.21
N ARG A 279 -11.91 -6.04 1.96
CA ARG A 279 -12.06 -4.80 1.19
C ARG A 279 -12.41 -5.06 -0.27
N TYR A 280 -13.09 -4.09 -0.87
CA TYR A 280 -13.35 -4.09 -2.31
C TYR A 280 -12.04 -3.98 -3.09
N MET A 281 -11.86 -4.88 -4.05
CA MET A 281 -10.68 -4.96 -4.90
C MET A 281 -11.07 -5.13 -6.36
N GLY A 282 -10.28 -4.51 -7.23
CA GLY A 282 -10.20 -4.80 -8.65
C GLY A 282 -8.99 -5.68 -8.97
N TRP A 283 -9.12 -6.45 -10.02
CA TRP A 283 -8.22 -7.52 -10.44
C TRP A 283 -7.71 -7.25 -11.86
N GLU A 284 -6.48 -7.64 -12.16
CA GLU A 284 -5.84 -7.46 -13.47
C GLU A 284 -5.94 -6.00 -13.95
N ALA A 285 -5.62 -5.04 -13.08
CA ALA A 285 -5.86 -3.64 -13.37
C ALA A 285 -4.66 -2.94 -14.03
N VAL A 286 -4.98 -2.01 -14.92
CA VAL A 286 -4.03 -1.06 -15.51
C VAL A 286 -4.63 0.32 -15.50
N MET A 287 -3.82 1.33 -15.23
CA MET A 287 -4.23 2.72 -15.18
C MET A 287 -3.40 3.57 -16.14
N ARG A 288 -4.07 4.49 -16.84
CA ARG A 288 -3.42 5.52 -17.65
C ARG A 288 -3.94 6.88 -17.25
N VAL A 289 -3.04 7.83 -17.05
CA VAL A 289 -3.36 9.24 -16.82
C VAL A 289 -3.04 10.03 -18.08
N ARG A 290 -3.97 10.88 -18.51
CA ARG A 290 -3.84 11.77 -19.67
C ARG A 290 -4.00 13.20 -19.23
N VAL A 291 -3.31 14.10 -19.90
CA VAL A 291 -3.38 15.55 -19.68
C VAL A 291 -3.71 16.25 -21.00
N SER A 292 -4.34 17.43 -20.94
CA SER A 292 -4.63 18.23 -22.13
C SER A 292 -3.35 18.77 -22.78
N ARG A 293 -3.49 19.26 -24.03
CA ARG A 293 -2.38 19.81 -24.82
C ARG A 293 -1.63 20.91 -24.08
N GLY A 294 -0.30 20.92 -24.22
CA GLY A 294 0.59 21.87 -23.55
C GLY A 294 1.02 21.43 -22.16
N TRP A 295 0.63 20.24 -21.74
CA TRP A 295 1.02 19.62 -20.47
C TRP A 295 1.57 18.22 -20.72
N LYS A 296 2.52 17.81 -19.89
CA LYS A 296 3.12 16.47 -19.92
C LYS A 296 3.22 15.90 -18.52
N ILE A 297 3.02 14.60 -18.40
CA ILE A 297 3.33 13.87 -17.17
C ILE A 297 4.83 13.61 -17.14
N THR A 298 5.48 14.01 -16.06
CA THR A 298 6.93 13.81 -15.89
C THR A 298 7.26 12.69 -14.93
N LYS A 299 6.35 12.38 -14.01
CA LYS A 299 6.61 11.35 -13.00
C LYS A 299 5.35 10.78 -12.37
N PHE A 300 5.46 9.52 -11.96
CA PHE A 300 4.51 8.85 -11.08
C PHE A 300 5.19 8.47 -9.77
N TYR A 301 4.44 8.61 -8.68
CA TYR A 301 4.80 8.19 -7.33
C TYR A 301 3.74 7.24 -6.79
N GLY A 302 4.18 6.29 -5.98
CA GLY A 302 3.36 5.24 -5.38
C GLY A 302 3.90 3.84 -5.67
N ASN A 303 3.20 2.84 -5.14
CA ASN A 303 3.53 1.44 -5.39
C ASN A 303 2.92 1.01 -6.72
N THR A 304 3.72 1.02 -7.78
CA THR A 304 3.30 0.59 -9.12
C THR A 304 4.51 0.20 -9.95
N PHE A 305 4.26 -0.57 -11.00
CA PHE A 305 5.19 -0.74 -12.11
C PHE A 305 4.72 0.10 -13.30
N ILE A 306 5.64 0.78 -13.98
CA ILE A 306 5.33 1.52 -15.21
C ILE A 306 5.78 0.70 -16.41
N ARG A 307 4.84 0.37 -17.29
CA ARG A 307 5.11 -0.32 -18.55
C ARG A 307 5.12 0.68 -19.70
N GLY A 308 6.20 0.70 -20.47
CA GLY A 308 6.37 1.71 -21.53
C GLY A 308 6.63 3.08 -20.92
N GLN A 309 5.89 4.10 -21.36
CA GLN A 309 6.09 5.49 -20.91
C GLN A 309 5.06 5.96 -19.88
N ASP A 310 3.83 5.46 -19.93
CA ASP A 310 2.68 6.10 -19.25
C ASP A 310 1.62 5.12 -18.70
N LEU A 311 1.86 3.80 -18.78
CA LEU A 311 0.90 2.80 -18.33
C LEU A 311 1.29 2.22 -16.97
N LEU A 312 0.48 2.51 -15.95
CA LEU A 312 0.64 1.97 -14.61
C LEU A 312 0.02 0.58 -14.58
N VAL A 313 0.81 -0.41 -14.22
CA VAL A 313 0.35 -1.78 -14.00
C VAL A 313 0.07 -1.94 -12.52
N VAL A 314 -1.20 -2.22 -12.19
CA VAL A 314 -1.73 -2.29 -10.83
C VAL A 314 -2.45 -3.63 -10.70
N PRO A 315 -1.74 -4.78 -10.59
CA PRO A 315 -2.37 -6.10 -10.62
C PRO A 315 -3.60 -6.24 -9.72
N ASN A 316 -3.57 -5.63 -8.54
CA ASN A 316 -4.75 -5.43 -7.70
C ASN A 316 -4.93 -3.97 -7.33
N CYS A 317 -6.09 -3.40 -7.61
CA CYS A 317 -6.44 -2.03 -7.23
C CYS A 317 -7.46 -2.01 -6.07
N HIS A 318 -7.33 -1.08 -5.13
CA HIS A 318 -8.24 -0.94 -3.98
C HIS A 318 -8.31 0.49 -3.45
N SER A 319 -9.25 0.74 -2.53
CA SER A 319 -9.55 2.08 -1.96
C SER A 319 -8.41 2.75 -1.21
N ASP A 320 -7.43 1.96 -0.75
CA ASP A 320 -6.37 2.44 0.14
C ASP A 320 -5.08 2.81 -0.61
N GLN A 321 -5.05 2.63 -1.93
CA GLN A 321 -3.92 3.02 -2.76
C GLN A 321 -4.04 4.47 -3.19
N THR A 322 -2.92 5.20 -3.08
CA THR A 322 -2.78 6.55 -3.59
C THR A 322 -1.64 6.60 -4.60
N PHE A 323 -1.85 7.33 -5.69
CA PHE A 323 -0.84 7.62 -6.69
C PHE A 323 -0.69 9.13 -6.82
N ALA A 324 0.56 9.59 -6.84
CA ALA A 324 0.90 10.99 -7.08
C ALA A 324 1.50 11.14 -8.48
N VAL A 325 1.16 12.24 -9.17
CA VAL A 325 1.61 12.48 -10.55
C VAL A 325 2.17 13.88 -10.66
N SER A 326 3.42 14.00 -11.12
CA SER A 326 4.00 15.29 -11.50
C SER A 326 3.62 15.62 -12.93
N ILE A 327 3.13 16.85 -13.12
CA ILE A 327 2.72 17.39 -14.41
C ILE A 327 3.46 18.69 -14.62
N ASP A 328 4.12 18.83 -15.77
CA ASP A 328 4.83 20.04 -16.18
C ASP A 328 4.24 20.59 -17.48
N MET A 329 4.46 21.89 -17.73
CA MET A 329 4.15 22.50 -19.01
C MET A 329 5.10 21.97 -20.09
N GLU A 330 4.57 21.74 -21.30
CA GLU A 330 5.39 21.46 -22.46
C GLU A 330 6.06 22.73 -22.97
N GLU A 331 7.34 22.63 -23.33
CA GLU A 331 8.07 23.75 -23.93
C GLU A 331 7.55 24.01 -25.35
N ASN A 332 7.43 25.29 -25.72
CA ASN A 332 7.00 25.75 -27.06
C ASN A 332 5.56 25.37 -27.46
N VAL A 333 4.72 24.96 -26.51
CA VAL A 333 3.29 24.74 -26.74
C VAL A 333 2.50 25.71 -25.88
N THR A 334 1.64 26.53 -26.50
CA THR A 334 0.69 27.34 -25.73
C THR A 334 -0.38 26.42 -25.16
N PRO A 335 -0.50 26.30 -23.82
CA PRO A 335 -1.51 25.45 -23.21
C PRO A 335 -2.91 26.03 -23.43
N ASP A 336 -3.89 25.15 -23.48
CA ASP A 336 -5.30 25.56 -23.49
C ASP A 336 -5.64 26.32 -22.19
N PRO A 337 -6.67 27.20 -22.19
CA PRO A 337 -7.12 27.91 -20.99
C PRO A 337 -7.68 26.99 -19.90
N VAL A 338 -7.89 25.71 -20.22
CA VAL A 338 -8.36 24.68 -19.30
C VAL A 338 -7.36 23.53 -19.29
N LEU A 339 -6.77 23.25 -18.14
CA LEU A 339 -6.05 22.01 -17.89
C LEU A 339 -7.07 20.92 -17.61
N CYS A 340 -7.10 19.88 -18.45
CA CYS A 340 -7.88 18.67 -18.20
C CYS A 340 -6.94 17.52 -17.83
N ILE A 341 -7.26 16.81 -16.75
CA ILE A 341 -6.57 15.61 -16.32
C ILE A 341 -7.60 14.48 -16.33
N GLN A 342 -7.29 13.38 -16.99
CA GLN A 342 -8.16 12.20 -17.04
C GLN A 342 -7.40 10.93 -16.68
N SER A 343 -7.79 10.27 -15.59
CA SER A 343 -7.34 8.93 -15.25
C SER A 343 -8.37 7.90 -15.72
N ALA A 344 -7.92 6.88 -16.44
CA ALA A 344 -8.73 5.73 -16.82
C ALA A 344 -8.11 4.45 -16.22
N LEU A 345 -8.87 3.79 -15.36
CA LEU A 345 -8.54 2.51 -14.72
C LEU A 345 -9.36 1.41 -15.38
N LEU A 346 -8.69 0.52 -16.12
CA LEU A 346 -9.28 -0.70 -16.64
C LEU A 346 -9.02 -1.83 -15.64
N TYR A 347 -10.05 -2.49 -15.16
CA TYR A 347 -9.92 -3.54 -14.16
C TYR A 347 -11.06 -4.57 -14.27
N THR A 348 -10.90 -5.70 -13.59
CA THR A 348 -11.94 -6.73 -13.41
C THR A 348 -12.48 -6.61 -12.00
N ASN A 349 -13.80 -6.45 -11.81
CA ASN A 349 -14.37 -6.50 -10.46
C ASN A 349 -14.45 -7.94 -9.94
N SER A 350 -14.76 -8.11 -8.66
CA SER A 350 -14.81 -9.44 -8.03
C SER A 350 -15.94 -10.33 -8.59
N ASP A 351 -16.96 -9.73 -9.19
CA ASP A 351 -18.07 -10.43 -9.85
C ASP A 351 -17.72 -10.95 -11.26
N GLY A 352 -16.57 -10.55 -11.82
CA GLY A 352 -16.08 -11.03 -13.10
C GLY A 352 -16.41 -10.15 -14.29
N GLU A 353 -16.79 -8.91 -14.04
CA GLU A 353 -17.03 -7.93 -15.08
C GLU A 353 -15.77 -7.10 -15.33
N ARG A 354 -15.39 -6.97 -16.60
CA ARG A 354 -14.36 -6.02 -17.02
C ARG A 354 -14.96 -4.62 -17.07
N ARG A 355 -14.40 -3.68 -16.30
CA ARG A 355 -14.90 -2.31 -16.14
C ARG A 355 -13.82 -1.27 -16.43
N ILE A 356 -14.24 -0.09 -16.85
CA ILE A 356 -13.39 1.09 -17.03
C ILE A 356 -13.91 2.18 -16.12
N ARG A 357 -13.15 2.55 -15.09
CA ARG A 357 -13.43 3.70 -14.24
C ARG A 357 -12.68 4.91 -14.74
N VAL A 358 -13.38 6.01 -14.97
CA VAL A 358 -12.81 7.26 -15.49
C VAL A 358 -13.05 8.37 -14.48
N HIS A 359 -11.97 9.05 -14.09
CA HIS A 359 -12.03 10.32 -13.39
C HIS A 359 -11.48 11.42 -14.30
N THR A 360 -12.23 12.50 -14.44
CA THR A 360 -11.87 13.68 -15.22
C THR A 360 -11.96 14.89 -14.30
N TRP A 361 -10.84 15.59 -14.17
CA TRP A 361 -10.72 16.86 -13.48
C TRP A 361 -10.37 17.94 -14.50
N ALA A 362 -10.96 19.12 -14.35
CA ALA A 362 -10.67 20.26 -15.21
C ALA A 362 -10.53 21.52 -14.36
N GLY A 363 -9.47 22.29 -14.59
CA GLY A 363 -9.19 23.55 -13.90
C GLY A 363 -8.79 24.63 -14.90
N LEU A 364 -9.17 25.87 -14.60
CA LEU A 364 -8.75 27.02 -15.40
C LEU A 364 -7.27 27.30 -15.17
N THR A 365 -6.55 27.60 -16.24
CA THR A 365 -5.18 28.12 -16.13
C THR A 365 -5.23 29.62 -15.83
N SER A 366 -4.25 30.12 -15.09
CA SER A 366 -4.11 31.54 -14.80
C SER A 366 -2.68 31.99 -15.08
N GLN A 367 -2.54 33.24 -15.55
CA GLN A 367 -1.27 33.95 -15.61
C GLN A 367 -1.10 34.89 -14.41
N ASN A 368 -2.13 35.02 -13.58
CA ASN A 368 -2.07 35.82 -12.36
C ASN A 368 -1.42 34.99 -11.26
N PHE A 369 -0.27 35.46 -10.81
CA PHE A 369 0.52 34.82 -9.76
C PHE A 369 -0.27 34.63 -8.45
N ASN A 370 -1.07 35.60 -8.03
CA ASN A 370 -1.84 35.50 -6.79
C ASN A 370 -2.93 34.42 -6.87
N ASP A 371 -3.55 34.24 -8.04
CA ASP A 371 -4.56 33.19 -8.23
C ASP A 371 -3.91 31.80 -8.16
N ILE A 372 -2.71 31.64 -8.73
CA ILE A 372 -1.94 30.39 -8.67
C ILE A 372 -1.58 30.07 -7.22
N VAL A 373 -0.96 31.01 -6.52
CA VAL A 373 -0.51 30.83 -5.14
C VAL A 373 -1.70 30.64 -4.19
N GLY A 374 -2.81 31.35 -4.42
CA GLY A 374 -4.06 31.19 -3.67
C GLY A 374 -4.78 29.86 -3.89
N SER A 375 -4.40 29.10 -4.93
CA SER A 375 -4.99 27.78 -5.26
C SER A 375 -4.22 26.59 -4.66
N ILE A 376 -3.18 26.84 -3.86
CA ILE A 376 -2.35 25.80 -3.26
C ILE A 376 -3.15 24.95 -2.26
N ASP A 377 -3.17 23.64 -2.48
CA ASP A 377 -3.61 22.65 -1.49
C ASP A 377 -2.41 22.22 -0.63
N VAL A 378 -2.45 22.57 0.67
CA VAL A 378 -1.38 22.31 1.63
C VAL A 378 -1.10 20.81 1.79
N GLN A 379 -2.12 19.97 1.83
CA GLN A 379 -1.96 18.53 2.06
C GLN A 379 -1.40 17.84 0.81
N ALA A 380 -1.88 18.21 -0.38
CA ALA A 380 -1.37 17.68 -1.64
C ALA A 380 0.11 18.04 -1.86
N VAL A 381 0.49 19.29 -1.59
CA VAL A 381 1.90 19.73 -1.66
C VAL A 381 2.75 19.00 -0.63
N THR A 382 2.25 18.83 0.61
CA THR A 382 2.91 18.04 1.66
C THR A 382 3.18 16.60 1.19
N CYS A 383 2.19 15.95 0.57
CA CYS A 383 2.34 14.61 0.00
C CYS A 383 3.42 14.56 -1.10
N MET A 384 3.38 15.50 -2.05
CA MET A 384 4.36 15.58 -3.14
C MET A 384 5.79 15.84 -2.63
N MET A 385 5.96 16.75 -1.67
CA MET A 385 7.26 17.04 -1.05
C MET A 385 7.84 15.80 -0.37
N SER A 386 7.00 15.02 0.34
CA SER A 386 7.42 13.76 0.97
C SER A 386 7.96 12.76 -0.05
N HIS A 387 7.25 12.54 -1.17
CA HIS A 387 7.72 11.63 -2.22
C HIS A 387 9.03 12.10 -2.86
N ILE A 388 9.12 13.39 -3.19
CA ILE A 388 10.31 13.99 -3.80
C ILE A 388 11.52 13.87 -2.86
N ALA A 389 11.34 14.20 -1.58
CA ALA A 389 12.42 14.15 -0.59
C ALA A 389 12.87 12.72 -0.30
N THR A 390 11.93 11.78 -0.17
CA THR A 390 12.25 10.35 0.06
C THR A 390 13.03 9.77 -1.11
N GLU A 391 12.59 10.02 -2.34
CA GLU A 391 13.29 9.52 -3.52
C GLU A 391 14.66 10.21 -3.71
N HIS A 392 14.75 11.50 -3.41
CA HIS A 392 16.02 12.22 -3.45
C HIS A 392 16.99 11.63 -2.43
N ALA A 393 16.56 11.45 -1.18
CA ALA A 393 17.36 10.83 -0.13
C ALA A 393 17.83 9.41 -0.50
N LEU A 394 16.93 8.60 -1.07
CA LEU A 394 17.29 7.26 -1.56
C LEU A 394 18.34 7.28 -2.67
N LYS A 395 18.42 8.33 -3.50
CA LYS A 395 19.41 8.47 -4.58
C LYS A 395 20.73 9.06 -4.10
N THR A 396 20.67 10.02 -3.18
CA THR A 396 21.84 10.67 -2.58
C THR A 396 22.04 10.11 -1.18
N ASP A 397 21.61 10.84 -0.16
CA ASP A 397 21.67 10.51 1.27
C ASP A 397 20.60 11.28 2.06
N MET A 398 20.49 10.97 3.36
CA MET A 398 19.51 11.58 4.25
C MET A 398 19.69 13.09 4.41
N THR A 399 20.93 13.57 4.38
CA THR A 399 21.25 15.00 4.53
C THR A 399 20.75 15.78 3.33
N GLU A 400 20.98 15.30 2.12
CA GLU A 400 20.49 15.93 0.90
C GLU A 400 18.96 15.88 0.80
N GLY A 401 18.31 14.80 1.24
CA GLY A 401 16.84 14.76 1.39
C GLY A 401 16.29 15.86 2.30
N ARG A 402 16.95 16.11 3.45
CA ARG A 402 16.58 17.18 4.38
C ARG A 402 16.90 18.58 3.84
N ASN A 403 18.03 18.73 3.14
CA ASN A 403 18.41 19.98 2.47
C ASN A 403 17.38 20.36 1.41
N LYS A 404 16.83 19.38 0.68
CA LYS A 404 15.74 19.58 -0.28
C LYS A 404 14.50 20.18 0.36
N LEU A 405 14.05 19.60 1.49
CA LEU A 405 12.90 20.11 2.27
C LEU A 405 13.17 21.51 2.83
N THR A 406 14.38 21.72 3.37
CA THR A 406 14.79 23.02 3.94
C THR A 406 14.79 24.11 2.86
N THR A 407 15.30 23.81 1.67
CA THR A 407 15.30 24.74 0.52
C THR A 407 13.88 25.08 0.09
N GLN A 408 12.99 24.09 0.02
CA GLN A 408 11.56 24.32 -0.28
C GLN A 408 10.89 25.19 0.80
N CYS A 409 11.22 24.99 2.08
CA CYS A 409 10.71 25.83 3.16
C CYS A 409 11.13 27.30 2.99
N GLN A 410 12.39 27.55 2.63
CA GLN A 410 12.87 28.91 2.37
C GLN A 410 12.09 29.58 1.23
N GLN A 411 11.81 28.84 0.15
CA GLN A 411 11.02 29.33 -0.97
C GLN A 411 9.57 29.64 -0.55
N VAL A 412 8.93 28.75 0.22
CA VAL A 412 7.57 28.96 0.74
C VAL A 412 7.50 30.20 1.64
N VAL A 413 8.47 30.40 2.53
CA VAL A 413 8.53 31.59 3.41
C VAL A 413 8.74 32.87 2.61
N GLN A 414 9.62 32.85 1.61
CA GLN A 414 9.81 33.98 0.69
C GLN A 414 8.51 34.33 -0.05
N LEU A 415 7.80 33.32 -0.55
CA LEU A 415 6.48 33.49 -1.16
C LEU A 415 5.45 34.04 -0.17
N GLY A 416 5.46 33.58 1.08
CA GLY A 416 4.56 34.06 2.13
C GLY A 416 4.75 35.54 2.44
N ASN A 417 6.00 36.02 2.40
CA ASN A 417 6.29 37.46 2.55
C ASN A 417 5.79 38.30 1.36
N MET A 418 5.76 37.73 0.16
CA MET A 418 5.23 38.39 -1.04
C MET A 418 3.69 38.35 -1.12
N CYS A 419 3.08 37.27 -0.60
CA CYS A 419 1.65 37.00 -0.64
C CYS A 419 1.11 36.72 0.79
N PRO A 420 1.14 37.71 1.71
CA PRO A 420 0.87 37.48 3.14
C PRO A 420 -0.55 37.02 3.47
N ASN A 421 -1.50 37.31 2.56
CA ASN A 421 -2.91 36.93 2.72
C ASN A 421 -3.21 35.49 2.30
N VAL A 422 -2.22 34.73 1.83
CA VAL A 422 -2.42 33.32 1.42
C VAL A 422 -2.13 32.40 2.60
N GLU A 423 -3.19 31.90 3.22
CA GLU A 423 -3.15 31.04 4.41
C GLU A 423 -2.33 29.76 4.21
N ALA A 424 -2.41 29.14 3.01
CA ALA A 424 -1.66 27.94 2.68
C ALA A 424 -0.12 28.10 2.88
N LEU A 425 0.41 29.29 2.60
CA LEU A 425 1.84 29.59 2.76
C LEU A 425 2.26 29.75 4.22
N GLN A 426 1.30 29.95 5.13
CA GLN A 426 1.56 30.00 6.57
C GLN A 426 1.64 28.59 7.18
N PHE A 427 0.86 27.63 6.64
CA PHE A 427 0.85 26.25 7.12
C PHE A 427 1.92 25.35 6.52
N LEU A 428 2.33 25.56 5.25
CA LEU A 428 3.35 24.72 4.63
C LEU A 428 4.67 24.63 5.41
N PRO A 429 5.22 25.73 5.99
CA PRO A 429 6.40 25.65 6.85
C PRO A 429 6.21 24.74 8.08
N LEU A 430 5.00 24.71 8.65
CA LEU A 430 4.66 23.84 9.78
C LEU A 430 4.73 22.35 9.39
N TYR A 431 4.15 21.99 8.24
CA TYR A 431 4.22 20.63 7.72
C TYR A 431 5.65 20.22 7.35
N ILE A 432 6.45 21.11 6.74
CA ILE A 432 7.86 20.83 6.42
C ILE A 432 8.68 20.61 7.70
N MET A 433 8.44 21.42 8.74
CA MET A 433 9.05 21.20 10.06
C MET A 433 8.64 19.84 10.62
N GLY A 434 7.36 19.47 10.51
CA GLY A 434 6.84 18.15 10.84
C GLY A 434 7.58 17.02 10.13
N MET A 435 7.79 17.12 8.81
CA MET A 435 8.59 16.18 8.03
C MET A 435 10.00 16.03 8.58
N LEU A 436 10.71 17.15 8.78
CA LEU A 436 12.10 17.17 9.25
C LEU A 436 12.27 16.60 10.67
N LYS A 437 11.24 16.65 11.50
CA LYS A 437 11.20 16.08 12.86
C LYS A 437 10.68 14.65 12.89
N SER A 438 9.92 14.22 11.88
CA SER A 438 9.31 12.90 11.83
C SER A 438 10.36 11.79 11.73
N PRO A 439 10.01 10.56 12.16
CA PRO A 439 10.82 9.36 11.92
C PRO A 439 11.19 9.11 10.45
N ALA A 440 10.48 9.71 9.49
CA ALA A 440 10.82 9.57 8.08
C ALA A 440 12.14 10.27 7.73
N PHE A 441 12.41 11.47 8.27
CA PHE A 441 13.56 12.30 7.88
C PHE A 441 14.46 12.73 9.02
N ARG A 442 14.09 12.50 10.29
CA ARG A 442 14.95 12.84 11.43
C ARG A 442 16.27 12.07 11.37
N ALA A 443 17.36 12.79 11.60
CA ALA A 443 18.70 12.24 11.74
C ALA A 443 18.91 11.82 13.20
N SER A 444 18.42 10.63 13.54
CA SER A 444 18.53 10.05 14.88
C SER A 444 18.78 8.54 14.80
N SER A 445 19.43 8.01 15.83
CA SER A 445 19.75 6.58 15.97
C SER A 445 18.75 5.83 16.86
N ASP A 446 17.61 6.43 17.17
CA ASP A 446 16.57 5.91 18.05
C ASP A 446 15.52 5.02 17.33
N MET A 447 15.76 4.69 16.06
CA MET A 447 14.87 3.87 15.24
C MET A 447 15.69 2.90 14.40
N THR A 448 15.15 1.72 14.13
CA THR A 448 15.81 0.74 13.26
C THR A 448 15.65 1.11 11.78
N VAL A 449 16.55 0.61 10.95
CA VAL A 449 16.48 0.81 9.49
C VAL A 449 15.22 0.18 8.91
N ASP A 450 14.80 -0.99 9.41
CA ASP A 450 13.58 -1.66 8.95
C ASP A 450 12.33 -0.81 9.21
N GLN A 451 12.27 -0.16 10.38
CA GLN A 451 11.18 0.77 10.70
C GLN A 451 11.17 1.96 9.74
N ARG A 452 12.33 2.57 9.45
CA ARG A 452 12.42 3.68 8.50
C ARG A 452 12.03 3.26 7.08
N ALA A 453 12.53 2.11 6.62
CA ALA A 453 12.20 1.56 5.31
C ALA A 453 10.68 1.32 5.19
N CYS A 454 10.05 0.76 6.23
CA CYS A 454 8.60 0.58 6.26
C CYS A 454 7.84 1.92 6.24
N ILE A 455 8.27 2.93 7.00
CA ILE A 455 7.68 4.28 6.98
C ILE A 455 7.72 4.85 5.55
N TRP A 456 8.87 4.79 4.88
CA TRP A 456 9.00 5.30 3.51
C TRP A 456 8.13 4.54 2.51
N MET A 457 7.98 3.22 2.69
CA MET A 457 7.06 2.41 1.89
C MET A 457 5.61 2.79 2.13
N ARG A 458 5.21 3.05 3.38
CA ARG A 458 3.85 3.51 3.72
C ARG A 458 3.55 4.90 3.19
N LEU A 459 4.48 5.84 3.32
CA LEU A 459 4.35 7.18 2.76
C LEU A 459 4.11 7.16 1.24
N ALA A 460 4.51 6.10 0.54
CA ALA A 460 4.22 5.91 -0.88
C ALA A 460 2.75 5.55 -1.18
N THR A 461 1.99 5.02 -0.20
CA THR A 461 0.64 4.47 -0.42
C THR A 461 -0.46 5.19 0.35
N LEU A 462 -0.14 5.84 1.47
CA LEU A 462 -1.08 6.56 2.31
C LEU A 462 -1.86 7.62 1.51
N SER A 463 -3.13 7.82 1.91
CA SER A 463 -3.93 8.92 1.38
C SER A 463 -3.34 10.28 1.75
N VAL A 464 -3.65 11.30 0.96
CA VAL A 464 -3.19 12.68 1.19
C VAL A 464 -3.47 13.14 2.63
N SER A 465 -4.66 12.83 3.16
CA SER A 465 -5.06 13.16 4.53
C SER A 465 -4.23 12.43 5.59
N GLN A 466 -3.87 11.17 5.35
CA GLN A 466 -3.03 10.38 6.27
C GLN A 466 -1.58 10.84 6.24
N VAL A 467 -1.04 11.22 5.07
CA VAL A 467 0.30 11.81 4.98
C VAL A 467 0.35 13.14 5.73
N ALA A 468 -0.69 13.97 5.62
CA ALA A 468 -0.80 15.20 6.40
C ALA A 468 -0.84 14.91 7.91
N ALA A 469 -1.69 13.99 8.36
CA ALA A 469 -1.76 13.58 9.77
C ALA A 469 -0.44 13.00 10.30
N TYR A 470 0.31 12.28 9.46
CA TYR A 470 1.62 11.73 9.85
C TYR A 470 2.66 12.82 10.13
N PHE A 471 2.68 13.90 9.34
CA PHE A 471 3.63 15.00 9.54
C PHE A 471 3.15 16.06 10.52
N TYR A 472 1.84 16.20 10.69
CA TYR A 472 1.24 17.04 11.72
C TYR A 472 0.09 16.28 12.40
N PRO A 473 0.38 15.50 13.46
CA PRO A 473 -0.60 14.72 14.19
C PRO A 473 -1.78 15.52 14.72
N ARG A 474 -2.91 14.83 14.92
CA ARG A 474 -4.14 15.40 15.48
C ARG A 474 -4.13 15.18 16.98
N MET A 475 -4.22 16.26 17.74
CA MET A 475 -4.28 16.22 19.21
C MET A 475 -5.64 16.71 19.69
N LEU A 476 -6.30 15.91 20.51
CA LEU A 476 -7.63 16.19 21.05
C LEU A 476 -7.55 16.14 22.58
N ALA A 477 -8.17 17.10 23.27
CA ALA A 477 -8.40 17.00 24.70
C ALA A 477 -9.70 16.24 24.95
N LEU A 478 -9.60 15.12 25.68
CA LEU A 478 -10.75 14.27 26.01
C LEU A 478 -11.40 14.67 27.34
N HIS A 479 -10.61 15.17 28.29
CA HIS A 479 -11.06 15.52 29.64
C HIS A 479 -12.04 16.70 29.70
N ASN A 480 -12.03 17.59 28.69
CA ASN A 480 -12.92 18.73 28.57
C ASN A 480 -13.71 18.72 27.25
N ALA A 481 -13.85 17.54 26.63
CA ALA A 481 -14.62 17.38 25.41
C ALA A 481 -16.07 17.88 25.65
N PRO A 482 -16.63 18.69 24.73
CA PRO A 482 -18.03 19.11 24.82
C PRO A 482 -18.99 17.92 24.92
N GLU A 483 -20.10 18.07 25.63
CA GLU A 483 -21.06 16.96 25.87
C GLU A 483 -21.63 16.33 24.58
N HIS A 484 -21.68 17.09 23.48
CA HIS A 484 -22.14 16.61 22.18
C HIS A 484 -21.07 15.83 21.40
N CYS A 485 -19.82 15.83 21.85
CA CYS A 485 -18.72 15.09 21.23
C CYS A 485 -18.67 13.65 21.77
N GLY A 486 -18.15 12.72 20.95
CA GLY A 486 -17.93 11.32 21.34
C GLY A 486 -19.17 10.43 21.28
N LEU A 487 -20.36 10.98 21.04
CA LEU A 487 -21.59 10.24 20.81
C LEU A 487 -22.02 10.32 19.33
N PRO A 488 -22.58 9.23 18.77
CA PRO A 488 -23.14 9.27 17.43
C PRO A 488 -24.43 10.10 17.40
N ASP A 489 -24.57 10.95 16.37
CA ASP A 489 -25.82 11.64 16.05
C ASP A 489 -26.88 10.68 15.45
N ALA A 490 -28.02 11.24 15.02
CA ALA A 490 -29.12 10.47 14.44
C ALA A 490 -28.70 9.75 13.12
N GLU A 491 -27.67 10.26 12.45
CA GLU A 491 -27.07 9.70 11.24
C GLU A 491 -25.88 8.78 11.52
N GLY A 492 -25.54 8.55 12.80
CA GLY A 492 -24.43 7.70 13.22
C GLY A 492 -23.05 8.36 13.15
N LYS A 493 -22.98 9.68 12.95
CA LYS A 493 -21.71 10.43 12.89
C LYS A 493 -21.30 10.88 14.29
N VAL A 494 -20.03 10.73 14.60
CA VAL A 494 -19.48 11.15 15.89
C VAL A 494 -18.76 12.48 15.71
N ALA A 495 -19.21 13.50 16.44
CA ALA A 495 -18.49 14.76 16.53
C ALA A 495 -17.24 14.58 17.41
N LEU A 496 -16.09 15.05 16.93
CA LEU A 496 -14.84 15.06 17.68
C LEU A 496 -14.61 16.45 18.30
N PRO A 497 -13.89 16.56 19.42
CA PRO A 497 -13.44 17.83 19.97
C PRO A 497 -12.59 18.62 18.97
N ASP A 498 -12.44 19.92 19.21
CA ASP A 498 -11.52 20.75 18.43
C ASP A 498 -10.07 20.29 18.61
N MET A 499 -9.29 20.42 17.54
CA MET A 499 -7.88 20.05 17.56
C MET A 499 -7.05 21.09 18.30
N LEU A 500 -6.15 20.62 19.15
CA LEU A 500 -5.18 21.45 19.85
C LEU A 500 -3.90 21.61 19.04
N ASN A 501 -3.21 22.73 19.27
CA ASN A 501 -1.86 22.93 18.76
C ASN A 501 -0.89 21.93 19.40
N LEU A 502 0.05 21.42 18.60
CA LEU A 502 1.07 20.47 19.03
C LEU A 502 2.20 21.14 19.83
N THR A 503 1.85 21.60 21.03
CA THR A 503 2.78 22.16 22.02
C THR A 503 2.41 21.65 23.41
N SER A 504 3.42 21.44 24.26
CA SER A 504 3.20 21.07 25.67
C SER A 504 2.44 22.15 26.44
N GLU A 505 2.42 23.40 25.95
CA GLU A 505 1.64 24.48 26.55
C GLU A 505 0.11 24.29 26.39
N SER A 506 -0.33 23.45 25.44
CA SER A 506 -1.73 23.04 25.30
C SER A 506 -2.13 21.97 26.33
N MET A 507 -1.19 21.50 27.16
CA MET A 507 -1.38 20.39 28.09
C MET A 507 -1.39 20.83 29.55
N THR A 508 -2.18 20.12 30.35
CA THR A 508 -2.28 20.26 31.81
C THR A 508 -1.97 18.91 32.46
N GLN A 509 -1.50 18.92 33.71
CA GLN A 509 -1.11 17.68 34.40
C GLN A 509 -2.29 16.77 34.76
N ASP A 510 -3.49 17.36 34.87
CA ASP A 510 -4.76 16.71 35.18
C ASP A 510 -5.61 16.41 33.93
N GLY A 511 -5.10 16.73 32.74
CA GLY A 511 -5.79 16.49 31.47
C GLY A 511 -5.55 15.10 30.89
N VAL A 512 -6.52 14.64 30.10
CA VAL A 512 -6.42 13.43 29.25
C VAL A 512 -6.44 13.85 27.78
N TYR A 513 -5.50 13.35 27.00
CA TYR A 513 -5.33 13.72 25.59
C TYR A 513 -5.23 12.50 24.67
N LEU A 514 -5.78 12.63 23.46
CA LEU A 514 -5.62 11.67 22.39
C LEU A 514 -4.78 12.31 21.27
N LEU A 515 -3.65 11.70 20.95
CA LEU A 515 -2.79 12.07 19.83
C LEU A 515 -2.84 10.96 18.77
N GLU A 516 -3.15 11.30 17.53
CA GLU A 516 -3.20 10.34 16.42
C GLU A 516 -2.47 10.89 15.19
N ASP A 517 -1.61 10.07 14.58
CA ASP A 517 -0.71 10.45 13.48
C ASP A 517 -1.05 9.73 12.15
N GLY A 518 -2.25 9.15 12.05
CA GLY A 518 -2.64 8.31 10.91
C GLY A 518 -2.06 6.89 10.92
N TYR A 519 -1.19 6.55 11.87
CA TYR A 519 -0.60 5.22 12.02
C TYR A 519 -0.74 4.63 13.44
N GLN A 520 -0.57 5.47 14.45
CA GLN A 520 -0.62 5.16 15.87
C GLN A 520 -1.56 6.14 16.58
N MET A 521 -2.14 5.66 17.68
CA MET A 521 -2.92 6.46 18.61
C MET A 521 -2.24 6.38 19.98
N TYR A 522 -2.03 7.53 20.59
CA TYR A 522 -1.46 7.68 21.91
C TYR A 522 -2.49 8.34 22.80
N MET A 523 -2.76 7.71 23.94
CA MET A 523 -3.52 8.32 25.02
C MET A 523 -2.53 8.77 26.08
N TRP A 524 -2.48 10.06 26.36
CA TRP A 524 -1.61 10.68 27.36
C TRP A 524 -2.41 11.06 28.60
#